data_AF-A0A812W0N0-F1
#
_entry.id   AF-A0A812W0N0-F1
#
_cell.length_a   1.000
_cell.length_b   1.000
_cell.length_c   1.000
_cell.angle_alpha   90.00
_cell.angle_beta   90.00
_cell.angle_gamma   90.00
#
_symmetry.space_group_name_H-M   'P 1'
#
loop_
_entity.id
_entity.type
_entity.pdbx_description
1 polymer ?
#
loop_
_entity_poly.entity_id
_entity_poly.type
_entity_poly.pdbx_seq_one_letter_code
_entity_poly.pdbx_strand_id
1 'polypeptide(L)'
;MAHPLGMDFPTRKDDVEEFMARTSAMLHTHERQIATQHEVIRELQARVAELQGSEVKDFQQLDAPSNVPEGPTIIAMSGAVTVEQENDKAVLRAQTLASAEPPPASYELEQSMWDAAVLLFCHRTAWTDKVILLIGMIVNSGLQIALLLTVYFDMLQNPYSSTKVHEMVQWRALKGHSYDEFDSDTGYSVINRLCLHKLWSFEQEEYKEMFEYLYMPMPGWTLSVLAIIMWVLTMMAEYRRCCEQGLALWHLPKLRRGDPAVLITEDGEQDEILGIYPVLRFLAFTTLIIPRLFVTVCLCLVGCQYLAQTASLHDIVLNAVALAFVLDVDELLAQVLFTERIRMTLPRIKPLACGDNKLVLGFPVKDLLRYILTLGFVLGAVIGFLIPFSANVQAAALALCGGVHDFSFSGGHADSPPVVLQPKYTAMDEWTPSCTAPGDDYDSYLRDYYGFGVNESVASVHNASFKDSIDYTAIKSRYVLTYALTDPTCPSGQIREPYKSKTAADNETRSCIAIPQALTENLPANVGVGTIFPSCPRFNASDKCKSPSTPDACIWSWRSIKCEQYQASPPGHVFAR
;
A
#
# COMPACT_ATOMS: atom_id res chain seq x y z
N MET A 1 26.13 -9.37 -7.07
CA MET A 1 27.44 -9.34 -6.38
C MET A 1 27.37 -8.25 -5.33
N ALA A 2 27.01 -8.61 -4.10
CA ALA A 2 26.96 -7.70 -2.96
C ALA A 2 28.16 -8.02 -2.06
N HIS A 3 29.02 -7.04 -1.81
CA HIS A 3 30.07 -7.15 -0.80
C HIS A 3 29.42 -7.10 0.58
N PRO A 4 29.68 -8.06 1.49
CA PRO A 4 29.22 -7.94 2.87
C PRO A 4 30.02 -6.84 3.55
N LEU A 5 29.33 -5.85 4.13
CA LEU A 5 29.92 -4.88 5.04
C LEU A 5 30.32 -5.63 6.32
N GLY A 6 31.58 -6.06 6.39
CA GLY A 6 32.17 -6.62 7.59
C GLY A 6 32.27 -5.54 8.65
N MET A 7 31.39 -5.58 9.65
CA MET A 7 31.63 -4.88 10.91
C MET A 7 32.68 -5.67 11.69
N ASP A 8 33.92 -5.18 11.67
CA ASP A 8 35.01 -5.70 12.50
C ASP A 8 34.64 -5.50 13.98
N PHE A 9 34.41 -6.61 14.68
CA PHE A 9 34.21 -6.58 16.13
C PHE A 9 35.55 -6.30 16.82
N PRO A 10 35.63 -5.33 17.75
CA PRO A 10 36.86 -5.01 18.45
C PRO A 10 37.33 -6.19 19.31
N THR A 11 38.49 -6.75 19.00
CA THR A 11 39.07 -7.91 19.73
C THR A 11 39.91 -7.49 20.94
N ARG A 12 40.18 -6.19 21.12
CA ARG A 12 40.98 -5.67 22.24
C ARG A 12 40.05 -5.24 23.37
N LYS A 13 40.37 -5.67 24.59
CA LYS A 13 39.57 -5.38 25.79
C LYS A 13 39.31 -3.87 25.98
N ASP A 14 40.32 -3.04 25.69
CA ASP A 14 40.23 -1.59 25.82
C ASP A 14 39.23 -0.97 24.81
N ASP A 15 39.13 -1.54 23.61
CA ASP A 15 38.20 -1.08 22.56
C ASP A 15 36.74 -1.45 22.90
N VAL A 16 36.53 -2.58 23.58
CA VAL A 16 35.21 -3.00 24.09
C VAL A 16 34.75 -2.06 25.22
N GLU A 17 35.63 -1.68 26.13
CA GLU A 17 35.30 -0.74 27.21
C GLU A 17 34.97 0.66 26.66
N GLU A 18 35.71 1.14 25.65
CA GLU A 18 35.38 2.42 24.97
C GLU A 18 34.04 2.34 24.20
N PHE A 19 33.79 1.23 23.50
CA PHE A 19 32.53 1.02 22.80
C PHE A 19 31.32 0.97 23.75
N MET A 20 31.45 0.28 24.89
CA MET A 20 30.42 0.23 25.93
C MET A 20 30.18 1.59 26.58
N ALA A 21 31.24 2.38 26.80
CA ALA A 21 31.11 3.75 27.31
C ALA A 21 30.37 4.67 26.31
N ARG A 22 30.68 4.57 25.01
CA ARG A 22 30.00 5.35 23.95
C ARG A 22 28.54 4.96 23.80
N THR A 23 28.23 3.67 23.81
CA THR A 23 26.84 3.19 23.74
C THR A 23 26.04 3.56 24.98
N SER A 24 26.62 3.50 26.18
CA SER A 24 25.97 3.97 27.42
C SER A 24 25.70 5.48 27.39
N ALA A 25 26.65 6.29 26.93
CA ALA A 25 26.45 7.75 26.79
C ALA A 25 25.36 8.09 25.75
N MET A 26 25.31 7.33 24.65
CA MET A 26 24.25 7.47 23.64
C MET A 26 22.88 7.07 24.21
N LEU A 27 22.81 5.99 24.98
CA LEU A 27 21.57 5.53 25.63
C LEU A 27 21.04 6.60 26.60
N HIS A 28 21.89 7.18 27.44
CA HIS A 28 21.50 8.28 28.34
C HIS A 28 21.06 9.55 27.60
N THR A 29 21.62 9.82 26.42
CA THR A 29 21.17 10.94 25.58
C THR A 29 19.77 10.68 25.02
N HIS A 30 19.51 9.45 24.58
CA HIS A 30 18.18 9.02 24.13
C HIS A 30 17.14 9.06 25.27
N GLU A 31 17.48 8.60 26.48
CA GLU A 31 16.59 8.67 27.64
C GLU A 31 16.20 10.11 27.98
N ARG A 32 17.16 11.05 27.90
CA ARG A 32 16.88 12.48 28.10
C ARG A 32 15.96 13.04 27.02
N GLN A 33 16.18 12.67 25.75
CA GLN A 33 15.28 13.08 24.66
C GLN A 33 13.86 12.55 24.85
N ILE A 34 13.71 11.27 25.22
CA ILE A 34 12.40 10.66 25.50
C ILE A 34 11.71 11.36 26.68
N ALA A 35 12.45 11.71 27.73
CA ALA A 35 11.91 12.47 28.86
C ALA A 35 11.43 13.87 28.44
N THR A 36 12.19 14.58 27.59
CA THR A 36 11.76 15.89 27.07
C THR A 36 10.52 15.79 26.17
N GLN A 37 10.40 14.73 25.37
CA GLN A 37 9.23 14.50 24.53
C GLN A 37 7.98 14.20 25.36
N HIS A 38 8.10 13.42 26.44
CA HIS A 38 6.98 13.16 27.35
C HIS A 38 6.46 14.43 28.03
N GLU A 39 7.33 15.40 28.33
CA GLU A 39 6.91 16.67 28.93
C GLU A 39 6.15 17.54 27.92
N VAL A 40 6.61 17.61 26.67
CA VAL A 40 5.89 18.34 25.59
C VAL A 40 4.52 17.72 25.33
N ILE A 41 4.43 16.38 25.32
CA ILE A 41 3.15 15.68 25.15
C ILE A 41 2.20 16.00 26.31
N ARG A 42 2.70 16.03 27.56
CA ARG A 42 1.91 16.37 28.74
C ARG A 42 1.40 17.82 28.69
N GLU A 43 2.23 18.76 28.24
CA GLU A 43 1.82 20.16 28.04
C GLU A 43 0.74 20.29 26.96
N LEU A 44 0.89 19.61 25.83
CA LEU A 44 -0.11 19.60 24.76
C LEU A 44 -1.44 19.00 25.22
N GLN A 45 -1.40 17.89 25.96
CA GLN A 45 -2.61 17.29 26.54
C GLN A 45 -3.33 18.22 27.52
N ALA A 46 -2.58 18.99 28.32
CA ALA A 46 -3.16 19.99 29.21
C ALA A 46 -3.85 21.12 28.42
N ARG A 47 -3.23 21.62 27.34
CA ARG A 47 -3.83 22.65 26.47
C ARG A 47 -5.08 22.16 25.76
N VAL A 48 -5.10 20.91 25.29
CA VAL A 48 -6.29 20.32 24.67
C VAL A 48 -7.44 20.20 25.68
N ALA A 49 -7.15 19.78 26.92
CA ALA A 49 -8.16 19.70 27.97
C ALA A 49 -8.74 21.08 28.35
N GLU A 50 -7.91 22.13 28.35
CA GLU A 50 -8.35 23.51 28.60
C GLU A 50 -9.28 24.01 27.48
N LEU A 51 -8.93 23.75 26.21
CA LEU A 51 -9.77 24.12 25.06
C LEU A 51 -11.12 23.37 25.05
N GLN A 52 -11.11 22.07 25.33
CA GLN A 52 -12.34 21.28 25.44
C GLN A 52 -13.24 21.76 26.60
N GLY A 53 -12.66 22.21 27.70
CA GLY A 53 -13.40 22.80 28.82
C GLY A 53 -14.02 24.17 28.50
N SER A 54 -13.45 24.93 27.56
CA SER A 54 -13.96 26.23 27.12
C SER A 54 -15.15 26.09 26.18
N GLU A 55 -15.09 25.20 25.18
CA GLU A 55 -16.20 24.98 24.24
C GLU A 55 -17.48 24.47 24.94
N VAL A 56 -17.35 23.64 25.97
CA VAL A 56 -18.51 23.11 26.71
C VAL A 56 -19.22 24.20 27.53
N LYS A 57 -18.50 25.24 27.98
CA LYS A 57 -19.10 26.37 28.72
C LYS A 57 -19.87 27.31 27.80
N ASP A 58 -19.39 27.54 26.58
CA ASP A 58 -20.09 28.37 25.60
C ASP A 58 -21.39 27.70 25.10
N PHE A 59 -21.41 26.36 25.01
CA PHE A 59 -22.64 25.63 24.68
C PHE A 59 -23.65 25.55 25.83
N GLN A 60 -23.22 25.44 27.09
CA GLN A 60 -24.15 25.40 28.23
C GLN A 60 -24.82 26.74 28.55
N GLN A 61 -24.32 27.86 28.02
CA GLN A 61 -24.94 29.17 28.20
C GLN A 61 -26.11 29.44 27.24
N LEU A 62 -26.29 28.62 26.21
CA LEU A 62 -27.39 28.71 25.24
C LEU A 62 -28.65 27.92 25.65
N ASP A 63 -28.56 27.02 26.64
CA ASP A 63 -29.65 26.14 27.09
C ASP A 63 -30.32 26.57 28.41
N ALA A 64 -30.11 27.81 28.87
CA ALA A 64 -30.85 28.32 30.03
C ALA A 64 -32.35 28.47 29.67
N PRO A 65 -33.28 27.76 30.35
CA PRO A 65 -34.69 27.87 30.05
C PRO A 65 -35.20 29.28 30.39
N SER A 66 -35.69 29.97 29.37
CA SER A 66 -36.43 31.21 29.51
C SER A 66 -37.68 30.95 30.35
N ASN A 67 -37.65 31.38 31.62
CA ASN A 67 -38.84 31.49 32.47
C ASN A 67 -39.74 32.59 31.89
N VAL A 68 -40.71 32.20 31.07
CA VAL A 68 -41.81 33.04 30.64
C VAL A 68 -42.89 33.01 31.73
N PRO A 69 -43.24 34.15 32.37
CA PRO A 69 -44.34 34.20 33.34
C PRO A 69 -45.69 34.22 32.61
N GLU A 70 -46.60 33.35 33.03
CA GLU A 70 -48.02 33.40 32.67
C GLU A 70 -48.73 34.55 33.41
N GLY A 71 -49.48 35.39 32.69
CA GLY A 71 -50.57 36.21 33.28
C GLY A 71 -50.71 37.63 32.72
N PRO A 72 -51.95 38.16 32.61
CA PRO A 72 -52.37 38.92 31.44
C PRO A 72 -52.35 40.43 31.64
N THR A 73 -51.83 41.17 30.66
CA THR A 73 -52.15 42.60 30.52
C THR A 73 -52.56 42.89 29.08
N ILE A 74 -53.83 43.25 28.94
CA ILE A 74 -54.44 43.81 27.74
C ILE A 74 -53.79 45.18 27.50
N ILE A 75 -52.94 45.28 26.48
CA ILE A 75 -52.62 46.56 25.84
C ILE A 75 -52.99 46.41 24.38
N ALA A 76 -54.08 47.08 24.01
CA ALA A 76 -54.48 47.26 22.63
C ALA A 76 -53.40 48.07 21.89
N MET A 77 -52.64 47.40 21.02
CA MET A 77 -51.95 48.06 19.92
C MET A 77 -52.63 47.66 18.61
N SER A 78 -53.38 48.63 18.10
CA SER A 78 -53.92 48.66 16.75
C SER A 78 -52.76 48.60 15.76
N GLY A 79 -52.67 47.51 15.02
CA GLY A 79 -51.65 47.25 14.01
C GLY A 79 -51.99 46.04 13.17
N ALA A 80 -53.27 45.85 12.83
CA ALA A 80 -53.71 44.86 11.85
C ALA A 80 -53.37 45.38 10.44
N VAL A 81 -52.08 45.29 10.08
CA VAL A 81 -51.58 45.50 8.72
C VAL A 81 -50.76 44.26 8.36
N THR A 82 -51.44 43.38 7.61
CA THR A 82 -50.94 42.52 6.52
C THR A 82 -49.97 41.37 6.82
N VAL A 83 -50.51 40.25 7.32
CA VAL A 83 -49.91 38.90 7.10
C VAL A 83 -50.11 38.44 5.64
N GLU A 84 -51.12 38.95 4.93
CA GLU A 84 -51.32 38.70 3.49
C GLU A 84 -50.23 39.31 2.59
N GLN A 85 -49.64 40.47 2.95
CA GLN A 85 -48.59 41.09 2.11
C GLN A 85 -47.26 40.32 2.10
N GLU A 86 -46.95 39.56 3.15
CA GLU A 86 -45.69 38.83 3.21
C GLU A 86 -45.75 37.54 2.38
N ASN A 87 -46.92 36.91 2.32
CA ASN A 87 -47.16 35.75 1.48
C ASN A 87 -47.17 36.13 -0.01
N ASP A 88 -47.78 37.28 -0.36
CA ASP A 88 -47.73 37.81 -1.73
C ASP A 88 -46.31 38.21 -2.15
N LYS A 89 -45.49 38.75 -1.24
CA LYS A 89 -44.06 39.01 -1.52
C LYS A 89 -43.25 37.73 -1.69
N ALA A 90 -43.56 36.66 -0.95
CA ALA A 90 -42.90 35.37 -1.11
C ALA A 90 -43.26 34.70 -2.44
N VAL A 91 -44.54 34.74 -2.83
CA VAL A 91 -45.02 34.25 -4.13
C VAL A 91 -44.45 35.09 -5.27
N LEU A 92 -44.39 36.42 -5.13
CA LEU A 92 -43.77 37.29 -6.13
C LEU A 92 -42.26 37.03 -6.22
N ARG A 93 -41.55 36.82 -5.11
CA ARG A 93 -40.12 36.44 -5.14
C ARG A 93 -39.91 35.07 -5.78
N ALA A 94 -40.76 34.08 -5.49
CA ALA A 94 -40.71 32.77 -6.11
C ALA A 94 -41.01 32.81 -7.61
N GLN A 95 -41.98 33.63 -8.05
CA GLN A 95 -42.27 33.87 -9.47
C GLN A 95 -41.17 34.67 -10.17
N THR A 96 -40.57 35.64 -9.49
CA THR A 96 -39.42 36.41 -10.01
C THR A 96 -38.17 35.52 -10.11
N LEU A 97 -37.95 34.60 -9.16
CA LEU A 97 -36.87 33.61 -9.20
C LEU A 97 -37.12 32.51 -10.25
N ALA A 98 -38.37 32.12 -10.47
CA ALA A 98 -38.75 31.14 -11.50
C ALA A 98 -38.72 31.73 -12.93
N SER A 99 -38.76 33.06 -13.06
CA SER A 99 -38.65 33.77 -14.34
C SER A 99 -37.28 34.40 -14.59
N ALA A 100 -36.43 34.48 -13.58
CA ALA A 100 -35.04 34.85 -13.75
C ALA A 100 -34.34 33.74 -14.54
N GLU A 101 -33.94 34.06 -15.78
CA GLU A 101 -33.03 33.19 -16.52
C GLU A 101 -31.84 32.85 -15.62
N PRO A 102 -31.45 31.57 -15.51
CA PRO A 102 -30.33 31.20 -14.66
C PRO A 102 -29.11 32.03 -15.09
N PRO A 103 -28.37 32.62 -14.13
CA PRO A 103 -27.25 33.46 -14.48
C PRO A 103 -26.29 32.67 -15.40
N PRO A 104 -25.77 33.31 -16.46
CA PRO A 104 -24.85 32.63 -17.37
C PRO A 104 -23.68 32.08 -16.56
N ALA A 105 -23.22 30.89 -16.93
CA ALA A 105 -22.09 30.27 -16.24
C ALA A 105 -20.89 31.22 -16.25
N SER A 106 -20.43 31.60 -15.06
CA SER A 106 -19.31 32.52 -14.86
C SER A 106 -18.16 31.82 -14.15
N TYR A 107 -16.93 32.16 -14.54
CA TYR A 107 -15.70 31.70 -13.91
C TYR A 107 -15.08 32.83 -13.10
N GLU A 108 -14.92 32.61 -11.81
CA GLU A 108 -14.24 33.51 -10.89
C GLU A 108 -12.76 33.16 -10.87
N LEU A 109 -11.89 34.16 -11.04
CA LEU A 109 -10.44 33.95 -10.94
C LEU A 109 -10.08 33.71 -9.47
N GLU A 110 -9.60 32.50 -9.16
CA GLU A 110 -9.14 32.13 -7.83
C GLU A 110 -7.72 32.64 -7.58
N GLN A 111 -7.29 32.73 -6.32
CA GLN A 111 -5.93 33.16 -5.94
C GLN A 111 -4.88 32.05 -6.17
N SER A 112 -4.85 31.48 -7.37
CA SER A 112 -3.89 30.47 -7.80
C SER A 112 -2.88 31.05 -8.79
N MET A 113 -1.68 30.47 -8.86
CA MET A 113 -0.64 30.92 -9.80
C MET A 113 -1.11 30.81 -11.25
N TRP A 114 -1.85 29.75 -11.59
CA TRP A 114 -2.40 29.53 -12.93
C TRP A 114 -3.43 30.58 -13.34
N ASP A 115 -4.27 31.04 -12.41
CA ASP A 115 -5.31 32.04 -12.67
C ASP A 115 -4.71 33.44 -12.81
N ALA A 116 -3.79 33.80 -11.92
CA ALA A 116 -3.10 35.09 -12.03
C ALA A 116 -2.21 35.20 -13.27
N ALA A 117 -1.70 34.08 -13.80
CA ALA A 117 -0.93 34.07 -15.03
C ALA A 117 -1.72 34.53 -16.26
N VAL A 118 -3.06 34.54 -16.21
CA VAL A 118 -3.90 35.19 -17.24
C VAL A 118 -3.52 36.67 -17.40
N LEU A 119 -3.12 37.36 -16.31
CA LEU A 119 -2.70 38.76 -16.33
C LEU A 119 -1.40 39.01 -17.11
N LEU A 120 -0.60 37.98 -17.41
CA LEU A 120 0.56 38.10 -18.31
C LEU A 120 0.13 38.56 -19.70
N PHE A 121 -1.05 38.12 -20.13
CA PHE A 121 -1.62 38.39 -21.44
C PHE A 121 -2.45 39.68 -21.48
N CYS A 122 -2.67 40.33 -20.33
CA CYS A 122 -3.31 41.63 -20.24
C CYS A 122 -2.32 42.75 -20.54
N HIS A 123 -2.72 43.73 -21.36
CA HIS A 123 -1.83 44.84 -21.74
C HIS A 123 -1.53 45.80 -20.58
N ARG A 124 -2.48 45.97 -19.65
CA ARG A 124 -2.44 46.97 -18.57
C ARG A 124 -1.57 46.56 -17.37
N THR A 125 -1.23 45.28 -17.24
CA THR A 125 -0.40 44.77 -16.14
C THR A 125 0.98 45.42 -16.18
N ALA A 126 1.44 45.98 -15.06
CA ALA A 126 2.75 46.60 -14.98
C ALA A 126 3.86 45.59 -15.34
N TRP A 127 4.93 46.05 -15.99
CA TRP A 127 6.00 45.16 -16.43
C TRP A 127 6.64 44.39 -15.26
N THR A 128 6.75 45.00 -14.09
CA THR A 128 7.23 44.35 -12.87
C THR A 128 6.35 43.18 -12.46
N ASP A 129 5.02 43.36 -12.47
CA ASP A 129 4.07 42.30 -12.12
C ASP A 129 4.12 41.17 -13.16
N LYS A 130 4.34 41.49 -14.43
CA LYS A 130 4.54 40.46 -15.48
C LYS A 130 5.80 39.63 -15.25
N VAL A 131 6.91 40.26 -14.85
CA VAL A 131 8.14 39.53 -14.53
C VAL A 131 7.92 38.61 -13.33
N ILE A 132 7.24 39.08 -12.28
CA ILE A 132 6.93 38.29 -11.08
C ILE A 132 6.02 37.10 -11.42
N LEU A 133 4.95 37.32 -12.17
CA LEU A 133 4.05 36.26 -12.63
C LEU A 133 4.77 35.23 -13.50
N LEU A 134 5.67 35.67 -14.39
CA LEU A 134 6.46 34.75 -15.23
C LEU A 134 7.40 33.88 -14.39
N ILE A 135 8.11 34.48 -13.43
CA ILE A 135 8.97 33.75 -12.50
C ILE A 135 8.12 32.77 -11.67
N GLY A 136 7.00 33.24 -11.13
CA GLY A 136 6.07 32.40 -10.35
C GLY A 136 5.55 31.21 -11.13
N MET A 137 5.22 31.40 -12.41
CA MET A 137 4.82 30.30 -13.30
C MET A 137 5.93 29.28 -13.56
N ILE A 138 7.17 29.74 -13.75
CA ILE A 138 8.33 28.85 -13.94
C ILE A 138 8.58 28.04 -12.66
N VAL A 139 8.56 28.69 -11.49
CA VAL A 139 8.75 28.04 -10.20
C VAL A 139 7.62 27.04 -9.92
N ASN A 140 6.37 27.44 -10.15
CA ASN A 140 5.19 26.57 -9.97
C ASN A 140 5.27 25.32 -10.85
N SER A 141 5.50 25.51 -12.15
CA SER A 141 5.63 24.39 -13.08
C SER A 141 6.82 23.49 -12.71
N GLY A 142 7.96 24.09 -12.33
CA GLY A 142 9.14 23.35 -11.89
C GLY A 142 8.88 22.51 -10.64
N LEU A 143 8.19 23.06 -9.64
CA LEU A 143 7.87 22.37 -8.40
C LEU A 143 6.85 21.26 -8.62
N GLN A 144 5.77 21.51 -9.37
CA GLN A 144 4.79 20.48 -9.70
C GLN A 144 5.40 19.34 -10.51
N ILE A 145 6.25 19.64 -11.50
CA ILE A 145 6.98 18.60 -12.25
C ILE A 145 7.94 17.84 -11.34
N ALA A 146 8.70 18.51 -10.48
CA ALA A 146 9.63 17.84 -9.57
C ALA A 146 8.90 16.90 -8.61
N LEU A 147 7.79 17.35 -8.00
CA LEU A 147 6.98 16.51 -7.12
C LEU A 147 6.38 15.32 -7.86
N LEU A 148 5.85 15.53 -9.07
CA LEU A 148 5.33 14.44 -9.91
C LEU A 148 6.43 13.41 -10.23
N LEU A 149 7.64 13.86 -10.58
CA LEU A 149 8.76 12.97 -10.87
C LEU A 149 9.22 12.21 -9.61
N THR A 150 9.24 12.86 -8.45
CA THR A 150 9.57 12.21 -7.17
C THR A 150 8.58 11.08 -6.86
N VAL A 151 7.27 11.35 -6.97
CA VAL A 151 6.24 10.32 -6.74
C VAL A 151 6.39 9.19 -7.77
N TYR A 152 6.65 9.52 -9.03
CA TYR A 152 6.78 8.53 -10.10
C TYR A 152 8.02 7.62 -9.95
N PHE A 153 9.19 8.18 -9.63
CA PHE A 153 10.44 7.42 -9.59
C PHE A 153 10.75 6.79 -8.24
N ASP A 154 10.43 7.47 -7.15
CA ASP A 154 10.83 7.04 -5.80
C ASP A 154 9.71 6.25 -5.13
N MET A 155 8.48 6.75 -5.21
CA MET A 155 7.35 6.22 -4.42
C MET A 155 6.52 5.15 -5.14
N LEU A 156 6.66 5.00 -6.46
CA LEU A 156 5.89 4.05 -7.26
C LEU A 156 6.49 2.64 -7.34
N GLN A 157 7.47 2.33 -6.49
CA GLN A 157 8.06 1.01 -6.44
C GLN A 157 7.04 0.02 -5.89
N ASN A 158 6.59 -0.91 -6.74
CA ASN A 158 5.64 -1.94 -6.31
C ASN A 158 6.34 -2.94 -5.37
N PRO A 159 5.96 -2.98 -4.07
CA PRO A 159 6.58 -3.89 -3.11
C PRO A 159 6.30 -5.36 -3.45
N TYR A 160 5.20 -5.65 -4.15
CA TYR A 160 4.77 -7.00 -4.52
C TYR A 160 4.77 -7.18 -6.05
N SER A 161 5.93 -6.98 -6.66
CA SER A 161 6.15 -7.33 -8.07
C SER A 161 6.20 -8.85 -8.26
N SER A 162 5.97 -9.34 -9.48
CA SER A 162 6.11 -10.78 -9.79
C SER A 162 7.49 -11.32 -9.41
N THR A 163 8.55 -10.54 -9.65
CA THR A 163 9.92 -10.88 -9.22
C THR A 163 10.00 -11.09 -7.70
N LYS A 164 9.37 -10.22 -6.90
CA LYS A 164 9.36 -10.38 -5.44
C LYS A 164 8.56 -11.61 -5.00
N VAL A 165 7.44 -11.90 -5.65
CA VAL A 165 6.69 -13.16 -5.42
C VAL A 165 7.58 -14.37 -5.70
N HIS A 166 8.34 -14.35 -6.80
CA HIS A 166 9.30 -15.40 -7.11
C HIS A 166 10.41 -15.53 -6.05
N GLU A 167 10.95 -14.42 -5.56
CA GLU A 167 11.92 -14.41 -4.46
C GLU A 167 11.34 -15.00 -3.17
N MET A 168 10.07 -14.73 -2.85
CA MET A 168 9.38 -15.33 -1.70
C MET A 168 9.18 -16.83 -1.87
N VAL A 169 8.82 -17.29 -3.07
CA VAL A 169 8.73 -18.72 -3.42
C VAL A 169 10.09 -19.41 -3.23
N GLN A 170 11.17 -18.80 -3.73
CA GLN A 170 12.52 -19.32 -3.57
C GLN A 170 12.95 -19.31 -2.09
N TRP A 171 12.70 -18.22 -1.37
CA TRP A 171 13.03 -18.10 0.05
C TRP A 171 12.33 -19.18 0.87
N ARG A 172 11.04 -19.44 0.62
CA ARG A 172 10.31 -20.54 1.29
C ARG A 172 10.97 -21.88 1.03
N ALA A 173 11.34 -22.15 -0.22
CA ALA A 173 11.90 -23.43 -0.62
C ALA A 173 13.33 -23.66 -0.11
N LEU A 174 14.14 -22.60 -0.03
CA LEU A 174 15.55 -22.68 0.30
C LEU A 174 15.84 -22.49 1.79
N LYS A 175 15.11 -21.57 2.45
CA LYS A 175 15.34 -21.17 3.84
C LYS A 175 14.15 -21.48 4.74
N GLY A 176 12.93 -21.16 4.31
CA GLY A 176 11.73 -21.26 5.15
C GLY A 176 11.47 -22.65 5.74
N HIS A 177 11.74 -23.69 4.96
CA HIS A 177 11.64 -25.09 5.38
C HIS A 177 13.00 -25.74 5.69
N SER A 178 14.10 -24.98 5.79
CA SER A 178 15.42 -25.57 6.02
C SER A 178 15.49 -26.22 7.40
N TYR A 179 16.05 -27.43 7.47
CA TYR A 179 16.35 -28.11 8.73
C TYR A 179 17.28 -27.27 9.62
N ASP A 180 18.20 -26.51 9.03
CA ASP A 180 19.18 -25.70 9.78
C ASP A 180 18.53 -24.56 10.56
N GLU A 181 17.40 -24.07 10.07
CA GLU A 181 16.62 -22.97 10.68
C GLU A 181 15.40 -23.49 11.46
N PHE A 182 15.27 -24.82 11.54
CA PHE A 182 14.18 -25.47 12.25
C PHE A 182 14.38 -25.32 13.76
N ASP A 183 13.33 -24.92 14.45
CA ASP A 183 13.35 -24.77 15.90
C ASP A 183 13.21 -26.14 16.54
N SER A 184 14.33 -26.68 17.03
CA SER A 184 14.32 -27.95 17.71
C SER A 184 13.41 -27.93 18.94
N ASP A 185 13.37 -26.83 19.69
CA ASP A 185 12.68 -26.83 20.99
C ASP A 185 11.15 -26.80 20.82
N THR A 186 10.67 -26.09 19.79
CA THR A 186 9.22 -25.98 19.52
C THR A 186 8.71 -26.96 18.48
N GLY A 187 9.59 -27.61 17.71
CA GLY A 187 9.20 -28.48 16.60
C GLY A 187 8.60 -27.72 15.41
N TYR A 188 8.82 -26.42 15.31
CA TYR A 188 8.27 -25.58 14.25
C TYR A 188 9.32 -25.15 13.21
N SER A 189 8.93 -25.22 11.94
CA SER A 189 9.70 -24.61 10.85
C SER A 189 9.65 -23.08 10.93
N VAL A 190 10.58 -22.40 10.25
CA VAL A 190 10.55 -20.94 10.13
C VAL A 190 9.24 -20.47 9.50
N ILE A 191 8.77 -21.16 8.45
CA ILE A 191 7.47 -20.86 7.83
C ILE A 191 6.34 -20.98 8.83
N ASN A 192 6.28 -22.06 9.62
CA ASN A 192 5.19 -22.19 10.57
C ASN A 192 5.20 -21.07 11.62
N ARG A 193 6.38 -20.72 12.15
CA ARG A 193 6.51 -19.58 13.09
C ARG A 193 6.15 -18.25 12.43
N LEU A 194 6.51 -18.03 11.17
CA LEU A 194 6.15 -16.84 10.39
C LEU A 194 4.64 -16.73 10.21
N CYS A 195 3.99 -17.80 9.74
CA CYS A 195 2.55 -17.83 9.48
C CYS A 195 1.70 -17.76 10.77
N LEU A 196 2.26 -18.20 11.90
CA LEU A 196 1.67 -18.04 13.23
C LEU A 196 1.99 -16.69 13.89
N HIS A 197 2.71 -15.79 13.22
CA HIS A 197 3.17 -14.49 13.75
C HIS A 197 4.00 -14.59 15.05
N LYS A 198 4.76 -15.68 15.21
CA LYS A 198 5.64 -15.92 16.38
C LYS A 198 7.12 -15.64 16.09
N LEU A 199 7.48 -15.26 14.86
CA LEU A 199 8.86 -15.14 14.41
C LEU A 199 9.38 -13.70 14.42
N TRP A 200 10.09 -13.29 15.48
CA TRP A 200 10.66 -11.93 15.53
C TRP A 200 11.78 -11.76 14.48
N SER A 201 11.42 -11.24 13.32
CA SER A 201 12.29 -11.07 12.16
C SER A 201 11.71 -9.99 11.23
N PHE A 202 12.55 -9.44 10.35
CA PHE A 202 12.11 -8.50 9.32
C PHE A 202 11.08 -9.14 8.37
N GLU A 203 11.23 -10.43 8.07
CA GLU A 203 10.32 -11.21 7.26
C GLU A 203 8.90 -11.27 7.85
N GLN A 204 8.78 -11.22 9.19
CA GLN A 204 7.47 -11.16 9.85
C GLN A 204 6.77 -9.82 9.61
N GLU A 205 7.50 -8.70 9.57
CA GLU A 205 6.89 -7.38 9.35
C GLU A 205 6.27 -7.29 7.94
N GLU A 206 7.01 -7.76 6.91
CA GLU A 206 6.52 -7.82 5.53
C GLU A 206 5.30 -8.75 5.40
N TYR A 207 5.34 -9.93 6.03
CA TYR A 207 4.17 -10.83 6.03
C TYR A 207 2.97 -10.26 6.80
N LYS A 208 3.22 -9.58 7.92
CA LYS A 208 2.16 -8.94 8.71
C LYS A 208 1.44 -7.87 7.91
N GLU A 209 2.15 -7.07 7.13
CA GLU A 209 1.54 -6.05 6.25
C GLU A 209 0.62 -6.70 5.20
N MET A 210 1.10 -7.73 4.50
CA MET A 210 0.27 -8.50 3.55
C MET A 210 -0.95 -9.12 4.22
N PHE A 211 -0.77 -9.70 5.41
CA PHE A 211 -1.85 -10.31 6.17
C PHE A 211 -2.90 -9.28 6.57
N GLU A 212 -2.47 -8.13 7.09
CA GLU A 212 -3.38 -7.07 7.52
C GLU A 212 -4.13 -6.47 6.32
N TYR A 213 -3.49 -6.36 5.16
CA TYR A 213 -4.13 -5.97 3.92
C TYR A 213 -5.24 -6.96 3.47
N LEU A 214 -4.99 -8.27 3.55
CA LEU A 214 -5.90 -9.29 3.01
C LEU A 214 -7.03 -9.69 3.97
N TYR A 215 -6.74 -9.83 5.26
CA TYR A 215 -7.59 -10.56 6.21
C TYR A 215 -8.18 -9.72 7.34
N MET A 216 -7.84 -8.43 7.45
CA MET A 216 -8.50 -7.56 8.42
C MET A 216 -9.99 -7.39 8.10
N PRO A 217 -10.85 -7.13 9.11
CA PRO A 217 -12.29 -6.96 8.91
C PRO A 217 -12.66 -5.90 7.87
N MET A 218 -11.79 -4.90 7.72
CA MET A 218 -11.81 -3.96 6.61
C MET A 218 -10.59 -4.27 5.72
N PRO A 219 -10.78 -5.05 4.64
CA PRO A 219 -9.69 -5.38 3.74
C PRO A 219 -9.08 -4.12 3.11
N GLY A 220 -7.77 -4.15 2.89
CA GLY A 220 -7.04 -3.03 2.32
C GLY A 220 -7.53 -2.65 0.93
N TRP A 221 -7.98 -3.61 0.12
CA TRP A 221 -8.54 -3.31 -1.21
C TRP A 221 -9.76 -2.38 -1.14
N THR A 222 -10.62 -2.52 -0.11
CA THR A 222 -11.79 -1.64 0.09
C THR A 222 -11.34 -0.22 0.43
N LEU A 223 -10.36 -0.08 1.32
CA LEU A 223 -9.79 1.21 1.68
C LEU A 223 -9.09 1.88 0.49
N SER A 224 -8.34 1.11 -0.32
CA SER A 224 -7.74 1.61 -1.57
C SER A 224 -8.79 2.10 -2.56
N VAL A 225 -9.92 1.39 -2.73
CA VAL A 225 -11.03 1.84 -3.61
C VAL A 225 -11.60 3.17 -3.11
N LEU A 226 -11.86 3.31 -1.81
CA LEU A 226 -12.36 4.55 -1.24
C LEU A 226 -11.38 5.71 -1.43
N ALA A 227 -10.09 5.47 -1.18
CA ALA A 227 -9.04 6.46 -1.40
C ALA A 227 -8.93 6.87 -2.88
N ILE A 228 -9.00 5.91 -3.81
CA ILE A 228 -9.01 6.18 -5.26
C ILE A 228 -10.24 7.00 -5.65
N ILE A 229 -11.43 6.69 -5.13
CA ILE A 229 -12.65 7.47 -5.41
C ILE A 229 -12.46 8.90 -4.92
N MET A 230 -12.03 9.08 -3.67
CA MET A 230 -11.77 10.42 -3.12
C MET A 230 -10.74 11.18 -3.96
N TRP A 231 -9.63 10.54 -4.30
CA TRP A 231 -8.58 11.13 -5.12
C TRP A 231 -9.07 11.54 -6.50
N VAL A 232 -9.78 10.66 -7.22
CA VAL A 232 -10.34 10.97 -8.54
C VAL A 232 -11.36 12.11 -8.42
N LEU A 233 -12.20 12.15 -7.39
CA LEU A 233 -13.13 13.26 -7.18
C LEU A 233 -12.39 14.60 -6.99
N THR A 234 -11.30 14.62 -6.21
CA THR A 234 -10.43 15.79 -6.06
C THR A 234 -9.82 16.20 -7.41
N MET A 235 -9.31 15.25 -8.19
CA MET A 235 -8.78 15.52 -9.55
C MET A 235 -9.83 16.08 -10.49
N MET A 236 -11.08 15.62 -10.37
CA MET A 236 -12.16 16.08 -11.23
C MET A 236 -12.62 17.50 -10.88
N ALA A 237 -12.46 17.93 -9.62
CA ALA A 237 -12.65 19.32 -9.22
C ALA A 237 -11.60 20.22 -9.90
N GLU A 238 -10.33 19.80 -9.88
CA GLU A 238 -9.24 20.56 -10.51
C GLU A 238 -9.33 20.57 -12.05
N TYR A 239 -9.67 19.43 -12.65
CA TYR A 239 -9.96 19.32 -14.09
C TYR A 239 -11.09 20.27 -14.50
N ARG A 240 -12.15 20.37 -13.68
CA ARG A 240 -13.27 21.28 -13.92
C ARG A 240 -12.79 22.74 -13.93
N ARG A 241 -12.03 23.15 -12.92
CA ARG A 241 -11.47 24.51 -12.83
C ARG A 241 -10.63 24.84 -14.07
N CYS A 242 -9.74 23.94 -14.48
CA CYS A 242 -8.92 24.11 -15.69
C CYS A 242 -9.77 24.23 -16.97
N CYS A 243 -10.83 23.43 -17.11
CA CYS A 243 -11.73 23.50 -18.25
C CYS A 243 -12.56 24.80 -18.27
N GLU A 244 -13.08 25.23 -17.12
CA GLU A 244 -13.83 26.49 -16.99
C GLU A 244 -12.93 27.69 -17.29
N GLN A 245 -11.69 27.70 -16.79
CA GLN A 245 -10.67 28.69 -17.14
C GLN A 245 -10.40 28.73 -18.66
N GLY A 246 -10.21 27.55 -19.27
CA GLY A 246 -10.00 27.43 -20.71
C GLY A 246 -11.21 27.91 -21.54
N LEU A 247 -12.43 27.60 -21.10
CA LEU A 247 -13.67 28.04 -21.73
C LEU A 247 -13.87 29.56 -21.58
N ALA A 248 -13.61 30.12 -20.42
CA ALA A 248 -13.63 31.57 -20.19
C ALA A 248 -12.65 32.29 -21.13
N LEU A 249 -11.40 31.81 -21.19
CA LEU A 249 -10.39 32.34 -22.11
C LEU A 249 -10.79 32.20 -23.58
N TRP A 250 -11.54 31.15 -23.95
CA TRP A 250 -12.02 30.92 -25.31
C TRP A 250 -13.22 31.81 -25.71
N HIS A 251 -14.07 32.20 -24.76
CA HIS A 251 -15.27 33.01 -25.01
C HIS A 251 -15.03 34.53 -24.92
N LEU A 252 -13.89 34.97 -24.38
CA LEU A 252 -13.52 36.40 -24.40
C LEU A 252 -13.63 37.04 -25.82
N PRO A 253 -14.11 38.30 -25.93
CA PRO A 253 -14.16 38.99 -27.22
C PRO A 253 -12.77 39.15 -27.86
N LYS A 254 -12.73 39.13 -29.21
CA LYS A 254 -11.51 39.39 -29.99
C LYS A 254 -11.31 40.89 -30.15
N LEU A 255 -10.21 41.43 -29.65
CA LEU A 255 -9.86 42.85 -29.82
C LEU A 255 -9.26 43.12 -31.21
N ARG A 256 -9.62 44.26 -31.81
CA ARG A 256 -8.97 44.78 -33.01
C ARG A 256 -7.79 45.68 -32.61
N ARG A 257 -6.85 45.85 -33.54
CA ARG A 257 -5.68 46.69 -33.33
C ARG A 257 -6.14 48.15 -33.11
N GLY A 258 -5.98 48.65 -31.89
CA GLY A 258 -6.43 50.00 -31.50
C GLY A 258 -7.51 50.00 -30.42
N ASP A 259 -8.16 48.87 -30.15
CA ASP A 259 -9.14 48.77 -29.07
C ASP A 259 -8.43 48.75 -27.70
N PRO A 260 -8.93 49.48 -26.69
CA PRO A 260 -8.42 49.38 -25.34
C PRO A 260 -8.66 47.97 -24.78
N ALA A 261 -7.63 47.32 -24.25
CA ALA A 261 -7.72 45.93 -23.81
C ALA A 261 -8.43 45.72 -22.46
N VAL A 262 -8.55 46.78 -21.65
CA VAL A 262 -9.19 46.75 -20.32
C VAL A 262 -9.94 48.06 -20.12
N LEU A 263 -11.23 47.98 -19.81
CA LEU A 263 -12.01 49.13 -19.33
C LEU A 263 -12.00 49.07 -17.80
N ILE A 264 -11.56 50.17 -17.19
CA ILE A 264 -11.94 50.44 -15.80
C ILE A 264 -13.33 51.05 -15.90
N THR A 265 -14.32 50.39 -15.30
CA THR A 265 -15.66 50.95 -15.16
C THR A 265 -15.54 52.25 -14.35
N GLU A 266 -16.23 53.32 -14.76
CA GLU A 266 -16.13 54.65 -14.11
C GLU A 266 -16.43 54.62 -12.60
N ASP A 267 -17.12 53.58 -12.12
CA ASP A 267 -17.45 53.37 -10.71
C ASP A 267 -16.26 52.91 -9.84
N GLY A 268 -15.11 52.54 -10.44
CA GLY A 268 -13.86 52.24 -9.73
C GLY A 268 -13.86 50.99 -8.83
N GLU A 269 -14.99 50.29 -8.69
CA GLU A 269 -15.10 49.11 -7.82
C GLU A 269 -14.72 47.79 -8.50
N GLN A 270 -14.91 47.63 -9.82
CA GLN A 270 -14.66 46.38 -10.53
C GLN A 270 -13.94 46.59 -11.87
N ASP A 271 -12.91 45.77 -12.09
CA ASP A 271 -12.14 45.73 -13.33
C ASP A 271 -12.76 44.68 -14.28
N GLU A 272 -13.13 45.06 -15.51
CA GLU A 272 -13.68 44.14 -16.51
C GLU A 272 -12.68 43.88 -17.63
N ILE A 273 -12.41 42.59 -17.90
CA ILE A 273 -11.58 42.16 -19.03
C ILE A 273 -12.44 42.14 -20.29
N LEU A 274 -12.33 43.17 -21.13
CA LEU A 274 -13.14 43.30 -22.34
C LEU A 274 -12.81 42.29 -23.43
N GLY A 275 -11.57 41.84 -23.52
CA GLY A 275 -11.15 40.96 -24.60
C GLY A 275 -9.65 40.72 -24.65
N ILE A 276 -9.25 39.82 -25.54
CA ILE A 276 -7.84 39.43 -25.73
C ILE A 276 -7.53 39.37 -27.24
N TYR A 277 -6.31 39.77 -27.61
CA TYR A 277 -5.83 39.64 -28.99
C TYR A 277 -5.70 38.14 -29.37
N PRO A 278 -6.07 37.73 -30.61
CA PRO A 278 -6.08 36.32 -31.00
C PRO A 278 -4.74 35.57 -30.78
N VAL A 279 -3.60 36.25 -31.03
CA VAL A 279 -2.27 35.67 -30.81
C VAL A 279 -1.99 35.43 -29.33
N LEU A 280 -2.36 36.40 -28.47
CA LEU A 280 -2.20 36.27 -27.02
C LEU A 280 -3.14 35.23 -26.44
N ARG A 281 -4.37 35.10 -26.97
CA ARG A 281 -5.28 34.00 -26.61
C ARG A 281 -4.66 32.65 -26.92
N PHE A 282 -4.12 32.46 -28.13
CA PHE A 282 -3.48 31.21 -28.51
C PHE A 282 -2.28 30.91 -27.60
N LEU A 283 -1.47 31.93 -27.29
CA LEU A 283 -0.34 31.80 -26.39
C LEU A 283 -0.80 31.41 -24.98
N ALA A 284 -1.79 32.11 -24.42
CA ALA A 284 -2.37 31.81 -23.11
C ALA A 284 -2.89 30.37 -23.02
N PHE A 285 -3.61 29.92 -24.06
CA PHE A 285 -4.12 28.54 -24.11
C PHE A 285 -2.96 27.53 -24.13
N THR A 286 -1.93 27.79 -24.96
CA THR A 286 -0.80 26.88 -25.15
C THR A 286 0.14 26.85 -23.95
N THR A 287 0.33 27.97 -23.25
CA THR A 287 1.30 28.08 -22.14
C THR A 287 0.67 27.91 -20.75
N LEU A 288 -0.65 28.10 -20.61
CA LEU A 288 -1.33 27.96 -19.31
C LEU A 288 -2.21 26.70 -19.28
N ILE A 289 -3.18 26.61 -20.20
CA ILE A 289 -4.23 25.58 -20.12
C ILE A 289 -3.68 24.19 -20.48
N ILE A 290 -2.92 24.07 -21.57
CA ILE A 290 -2.37 22.76 -21.98
C ILE A 290 -1.42 22.19 -20.92
N PRO A 291 -0.44 22.94 -20.38
CA PRO A 291 0.46 22.41 -19.36
C PRO A 291 -0.26 22.09 -18.04
N ARG A 292 -1.18 22.94 -17.58
CA ARG A 292 -1.99 22.68 -16.37
C ARG A 292 -2.76 21.37 -16.54
N LEU A 293 -3.49 21.23 -17.65
CA LEU A 293 -4.26 20.02 -17.94
C LEU A 293 -3.37 18.77 -18.04
N PHE A 294 -2.21 18.89 -18.67
CA PHE A 294 -1.24 17.80 -18.76
C PHE A 294 -0.78 17.35 -17.37
N VAL A 295 -0.38 18.28 -16.50
CA VAL A 295 0.03 17.99 -15.13
C VAL A 295 -1.12 17.35 -14.34
N THR A 296 -2.34 17.90 -14.42
CA THR A 296 -3.51 17.34 -13.74
C THR A 296 -3.78 15.89 -14.17
N VAL A 297 -3.71 15.58 -15.47
CA VAL A 297 -3.93 14.22 -15.98
C VAL A 297 -2.81 13.28 -15.53
N CYS A 298 -1.55 13.69 -15.66
CA CYS A 298 -0.42 12.87 -15.20
C CYS A 298 -0.47 12.60 -13.69
N LEU A 299 -0.79 13.62 -12.89
CA LEU A 299 -0.91 13.50 -11.44
C LEU A 299 -2.10 12.63 -11.04
N CYS A 300 -3.22 12.71 -11.76
CA CYS A 300 -4.36 11.80 -11.57
C CYS A 300 -3.95 10.34 -11.77
N LEU A 301 -3.28 10.03 -12.89
CA LEU A 301 -2.83 8.67 -13.22
C LEU A 301 -1.80 8.14 -12.23
N VAL A 302 -0.75 8.92 -11.95
CA VAL A 302 0.31 8.54 -11.00
C VAL A 302 -0.25 8.39 -9.59
N GLY A 303 -1.12 9.31 -9.15
CA GLY A 303 -1.75 9.24 -7.83
C GLY A 303 -2.69 8.02 -7.68
N CYS A 304 -3.45 7.67 -8.73
CA CYS A 304 -4.25 6.44 -8.71
C CYS A 304 -3.38 5.19 -8.58
N GLN A 305 -2.27 5.12 -9.32
CA GLN A 305 -1.35 3.99 -9.24
C GLN A 305 -0.66 3.93 -7.87
N TYR A 306 -0.22 5.06 -7.32
CA TYR A 306 0.42 5.15 -6.01
C TYR A 306 -0.51 4.67 -4.89
N LEU A 307 -1.77 5.13 -4.87
CA LEU A 307 -2.77 4.69 -3.89
C LEU A 307 -3.16 3.22 -4.07
N ALA A 308 -3.17 2.71 -5.30
CA ALA A 308 -3.45 1.31 -5.57
C ALA A 308 -2.33 0.37 -5.09
N GLN A 309 -1.08 0.82 -5.08
CA GLN A 309 0.11 0.01 -4.76
C GLN A 309 0.57 0.14 -3.30
N THR A 310 -0.19 0.83 -2.44
CA THR A 310 0.08 0.93 -1.00
C THR A 310 -0.58 -0.24 -0.25
N ALA A 311 0.20 -1.09 0.42
CA ALA A 311 -0.32 -2.23 1.20
C ALA A 311 -0.61 -1.87 2.67
N SER A 312 0.19 -0.99 3.26
CA SER A 312 -0.04 -0.47 4.60
C SER A 312 -1.32 0.36 4.67
N LEU A 313 -2.28 -0.11 5.48
CA LEU A 313 -3.59 0.53 5.66
C LEU A 313 -3.48 1.97 6.18
N HIS A 314 -2.50 2.22 7.06
CA HIS A 314 -2.25 3.54 7.61
C HIS A 314 -1.73 4.50 6.53
N ASP A 315 -0.83 4.00 5.69
CA ASP A 315 -0.18 4.80 4.68
C ASP A 315 -1.12 5.14 3.53
N ILE A 316 -2.14 4.33 3.22
CA ILE A 316 -3.15 4.66 2.19
C ILE A 316 -3.79 6.04 2.45
N VAL A 317 -4.18 6.31 3.70
CA VAL A 317 -4.83 7.57 4.07
C VAL A 317 -3.84 8.72 4.07
N LEU A 318 -2.64 8.51 4.64
CA LEU A 318 -1.59 9.53 4.65
C LEU A 318 -1.14 9.90 3.24
N ASN A 319 -0.99 8.91 2.36
CA ASN A 319 -0.61 9.08 0.96
C ASN A 319 -1.68 9.86 0.18
N ALA A 320 -2.96 9.61 0.42
CA ALA A 320 -4.04 10.37 -0.21
C ALA A 320 -4.01 11.85 0.19
N VAL A 321 -3.76 12.15 1.47
CA VAL A 321 -3.63 13.53 1.97
C VAL A 321 -2.37 14.20 1.42
N ALA A 322 -1.25 13.49 1.37
CA ALA A 322 0.00 14.01 0.81
C ALA A 322 -0.13 14.36 -0.67
N LEU A 323 -0.85 13.54 -1.45
CA LEU A 323 -1.15 13.84 -2.85
C LEU A 323 -2.05 15.07 -3.01
N ALA A 324 -2.99 15.30 -2.10
CA ALA A 324 -3.81 16.53 -2.10
C ALA A 324 -2.95 17.78 -1.87
N PHE A 325 -1.97 17.71 -0.96
CA PHE A 325 -1.03 18.82 -0.76
C PHE A 325 -0.27 19.21 -2.04
N VAL A 326 0.06 18.24 -2.91
CA VAL A 326 0.74 18.53 -4.19
C VAL A 326 -0.12 19.39 -5.11
N LEU A 327 -1.45 19.31 -5.03
CA LEU A 327 -2.35 20.16 -5.80
C LEU A 327 -2.32 21.60 -5.31
N ASP A 328 -2.32 21.80 -4.00
CA ASP A 328 -2.43 23.12 -3.37
C ASP A 328 -1.13 23.94 -3.44
N VAL A 329 -0.06 23.36 -3.98
CA VAL A 329 1.26 24.01 -4.11
C VAL A 329 1.19 25.32 -4.89
N ASP A 330 0.34 25.41 -5.92
CA ASP A 330 0.23 26.60 -6.74
C ASP A 330 -0.49 27.75 -6.00
N GLU A 331 -1.48 27.43 -5.16
CA GLU A 331 -2.15 28.35 -4.24
C GLU A 331 -1.16 28.87 -3.18
N LEU A 332 -0.35 27.98 -2.60
CA LEU A 332 0.70 28.36 -1.64
C LEU A 332 1.75 29.27 -2.28
N LEU A 333 2.18 28.96 -3.51
CA LEU A 333 3.11 29.82 -4.25
C LEU A 333 2.51 31.18 -4.58
N ALA A 334 1.21 31.23 -4.94
CA ALA A 334 0.50 32.48 -5.15
C ALA A 334 0.48 33.35 -3.88
N GLN A 335 0.19 32.76 -2.72
CA GLN A 335 0.19 33.46 -1.43
C GLN A 335 1.56 34.04 -1.06
N VAL A 336 2.66 33.44 -1.50
CA VAL A 336 4.01 33.92 -1.19
C VAL A 336 4.51 34.92 -2.24
N LEU A 337 4.31 34.63 -3.53
CA LEU A 337 4.94 35.37 -4.62
C LEU A 337 4.11 36.57 -5.12
N PHE A 338 2.79 36.59 -4.90
CA PHE A 338 1.97 37.70 -5.38
C PHE A 338 2.31 38.99 -4.65
N THR A 339 2.49 40.05 -5.44
CA THR A 339 2.54 41.41 -4.91
C THR A 339 1.18 41.79 -4.35
N GLU A 340 1.17 42.72 -3.40
CA GLU A 340 -0.05 43.25 -2.80
C GLU A 340 -1.02 43.82 -3.87
N ARG A 341 -0.48 44.34 -4.97
CA ARG A 341 -1.26 44.78 -6.13
C ARG A 341 -2.00 43.64 -6.82
N ILE A 342 -1.31 42.53 -7.11
CA ILE A 342 -1.94 41.36 -7.74
C ILE A 342 -3.03 40.80 -6.82
N ARG A 343 -2.76 40.70 -5.50
CA ARG A 343 -3.74 40.23 -4.51
C ARG A 343 -4.98 41.11 -4.42
N MET A 344 -4.83 42.43 -4.54
CA MET A 344 -5.97 43.34 -4.59
C MET A 344 -6.68 43.32 -5.95
N THR A 345 -5.96 43.07 -7.04
CA THR A 345 -6.53 43.13 -8.40
C THR A 345 -7.36 41.88 -8.70
N LEU A 346 -6.87 40.69 -8.33
CA LEU A 346 -7.51 39.42 -8.70
C LEU A 346 -8.99 39.33 -8.28
N PRO A 347 -9.35 39.62 -7.01
CA PRO A 347 -10.74 39.55 -6.55
C PRO A 347 -11.63 40.67 -7.10
N ARG A 348 -11.05 41.74 -7.66
CA ARG A 348 -11.79 42.85 -8.28
C ARG A 348 -12.13 42.59 -9.75
N ILE A 349 -11.55 41.55 -10.35
CA ILE A 349 -11.84 41.19 -11.73
C ILE A 349 -13.22 40.55 -11.76
N LYS A 350 -14.10 41.11 -12.59
CA LYS A 350 -15.45 40.59 -12.78
C LYS A 350 -15.39 39.13 -13.30
N PRO A 351 -16.29 38.24 -12.83
CA PRO A 351 -16.34 36.85 -13.29
C PRO A 351 -16.43 36.76 -14.82
N LEU A 352 -15.66 35.86 -15.43
CA LEU A 352 -15.58 35.69 -16.88
C LEU A 352 -16.73 34.79 -17.38
N ALA A 353 -17.44 35.19 -18.43
CA ALA A 353 -18.51 34.37 -19.00
C ALA A 353 -17.95 33.12 -19.71
N CYS A 354 -18.45 31.93 -19.35
CA CYS A 354 -18.03 30.62 -19.89
C CYS A 354 -18.84 30.15 -21.11
N GLY A 355 -19.65 31.04 -21.69
CA GLY A 355 -20.58 30.73 -22.78
C GLY A 355 -21.81 29.95 -22.32
N ASP A 356 -22.76 29.77 -23.23
CA ASP A 356 -24.05 29.14 -22.93
C ASP A 356 -23.91 27.63 -22.71
N ASN A 357 -24.55 27.13 -21.65
CA ASN A 357 -24.65 25.70 -21.40
C ASN A 357 -25.74 25.11 -22.30
N LYS A 358 -25.32 24.47 -23.40
CA LYS A 358 -26.24 23.69 -24.25
C LYS A 358 -26.80 22.51 -23.45
N LEU A 359 -28.09 22.54 -23.16
CA LEU A 359 -28.84 21.42 -22.60
C LEU A 359 -29.12 20.42 -23.73
N VAL A 360 -28.67 19.18 -23.58
CA VAL A 360 -29.05 18.07 -24.46
C VAL A 360 -29.88 17.11 -23.64
N LEU A 361 -31.11 16.84 -24.07
CA LEU A 361 -32.04 15.94 -23.38
C LEU A 361 -32.39 16.37 -21.93
N GLY A 362 -32.30 17.68 -21.63
CA GLY A 362 -32.55 18.22 -20.29
C GLY A 362 -31.35 18.15 -19.34
N PHE A 363 -30.23 17.56 -19.76
CA PHE A 363 -28.99 17.51 -18.97
C PHE A 363 -27.88 18.36 -19.58
N PRO A 364 -27.06 19.03 -18.76
CA PRO A 364 -25.84 19.68 -19.22
C PRO A 364 -24.81 18.62 -19.67
N VAL A 365 -24.51 18.59 -20.97
CA VAL A 365 -23.57 17.61 -21.58
C VAL A 365 -22.20 17.59 -20.87
N LYS A 366 -21.75 18.76 -20.41
CA LYS A 366 -20.48 18.93 -19.69
C LYS A 366 -20.44 18.10 -18.40
N ASP A 367 -21.52 18.11 -17.62
CA ASP A 367 -21.59 17.34 -16.37
C ASP A 367 -21.71 15.84 -16.64
N LEU A 368 -22.50 15.44 -17.65
CA LEU A 368 -22.59 14.03 -18.04
C LEU A 368 -21.23 13.47 -18.46
N LEU A 369 -20.48 14.20 -19.31
CA LEU A 369 -19.12 13.83 -19.69
C LEU A 369 -18.22 13.72 -18.46
N ARG A 370 -18.32 14.66 -17.51
CA ARG A 370 -17.55 14.63 -16.26
C ARG A 370 -17.81 13.35 -15.48
N TYR A 371 -19.09 12.99 -15.26
CA TYR A 371 -19.43 11.76 -14.53
C TYR A 371 -18.93 10.49 -15.23
N ILE A 372 -19.04 10.44 -16.57
CA ILE A 372 -18.50 9.32 -17.36
C ILE A 372 -16.98 9.24 -17.21
N LEU A 373 -16.28 10.38 -17.26
CA LEU A 373 -14.83 10.43 -17.05
C LEU A 373 -14.45 9.99 -15.63
N THR A 374 -15.12 10.51 -14.60
CA THR A 374 -14.90 10.11 -13.20
C THR A 374 -15.06 8.60 -13.02
N LEU A 375 -16.18 8.05 -13.50
CA LEU A 375 -16.44 6.61 -13.41
C LEU A 375 -15.39 5.81 -14.22
N GLY A 376 -15.04 6.27 -15.42
CA GLY A 376 -14.03 5.66 -16.27
C GLY A 376 -12.65 5.62 -15.62
N PHE A 377 -12.22 6.71 -14.97
CA PHE A 377 -10.94 6.76 -14.24
C PHE A 377 -10.95 5.86 -13.01
N VAL A 378 -12.02 5.86 -12.21
CA VAL A 378 -12.13 4.95 -11.04
C VAL A 378 -12.09 3.49 -11.50
N LEU A 379 -12.93 3.11 -12.47
CA LEU A 379 -12.94 1.73 -12.99
C LEU A 379 -11.61 1.35 -13.64
N GLY A 380 -11.02 2.27 -14.42
CA GLY A 380 -9.72 2.08 -15.03
C GLY A 380 -8.61 1.87 -14.01
N ALA A 381 -8.57 2.65 -12.93
CA ALA A 381 -7.61 2.52 -11.85
C ALA A 381 -7.79 1.21 -11.06
N VAL A 382 -9.05 0.85 -10.75
CA VAL A 382 -9.35 -0.40 -10.05
C VAL A 382 -8.93 -1.61 -10.90
N ILE A 383 -9.32 -1.65 -12.17
CA ILE A 383 -9.03 -2.78 -13.07
C ILE A 383 -7.55 -2.82 -13.45
N GLY A 384 -6.95 -1.68 -13.78
CA GLY A 384 -5.59 -1.58 -14.30
C GLY A 384 -4.50 -1.61 -13.23
N PHE A 385 -4.77 -1.12 -12.02
CA PHE A 385 -3.75 -1.02 -10.97
C PHE A 385 -4.10 -1.85 -9.72
N LEU A 386 -5.30 -1.70 -9.16
CA LEU A 386 -5.63 -2.30 -7.87
C LEU A 386 -5.84 -3.82 -7.92
N ILE A 387 -6.59 -4.33 -8.90
CA ILE A 387 -6.83 -5.78 -9.06
C ILE A 387 -5.51 -6.55 -9.26
N PRO A 388 -4.61 -6.18 -10.20
CA PRO A 388 -3.36 -6.91 -10.37
C PRO A 388 -2.44 -6.79 -9.14
N PHE A 389 -2.43 -5.65 -8.46
CA PHE A 389 -1.70 -5.49 -7.21
C PHE A 389 -2.23 -6.43 -6.11
N SER A 390 -3.54 -6.43 -5.87
CA SER A 390 -4.18 -7.30 -4.88
C SER A 390 -3.96 -8.78 -5.19
N ALA A 391 -3.99 -9.18 -6.47
CA ALA A 391 -3.67 -10.54 -6.88
C ALA A 391 -2.21 -10.92 -6.57
N ASN A 392 -1.26 -10.00 -6.74
CA ASN A 392 0.15 -10.23 -6.37
C ASN A 392 0.35 -10.30 -4.86
N VAL A 393 -0.33 -9.45 -4.07
CA VAL A 393 -0.30 -9.52 -2.60
C VAL A 393 -0.85 -10.87 -2.12
N GLN A 394 -1.97 -11.34 -2.70
CA GLN A 394 -2.53 -12.65 -2.40
C GLN A 394 -1.56 -13.78 -2.80
N ALA A 395 -0.93 -13.68 -3.98
CA ALA A 395 0.06 -14.65 -4.43
C ALA A 395 1.29 -14.68 -3.53
N ALA A 396 1.78 -13.52 -3.07
CA ALA A 396 2.88 -13.40 -2.12
C ALA A 396 2.55 -14.03 -0.76
N ALA A 397 1.37 -13.74 -0.21
CA ALA A 397 0.90 -14.35 1.04
C ALA A 397 0.78 -15.89 0.92
N LEU A 398 0.26 -16.39 -0.20
CA LEU A 398 0.16 -17.84 -0.47
C LEU A 398 1.51 -18.48 -0.78
N ALA A 399 2.43 -17.75 -1.41
CA ALA A 399 3.79 -18.21 -1.65
C ALA A 399 4.46 -18.55 -0.32
N LEU A 400 4.30 -17.72 0.71
CA LEU A 400 4.87 -17.93 2.04
C LEU A 400 4.05 -18.91 2.90
N CYS A 401 2.73 -18.69 3.00
CA CYS A 401 1.86 -19.30 4.02
C CYS A 401 0.65 -20.05 3.46
N GLY A 402 0.66 -20.41 2.17
CA GLY A 402 -0.32 -21.35 1.60
C GLY A 402 0.13 -22.80 1.79
N GLY A 403 -0.80 -23.72 2.05
CA GLY A 403 -0.55 -25.16 2.05
C GLY A 403 -0.01 -25.70 3.39
N VAL A 404 0.96 -26.61 3.31
CA VAL A 404 1.55 -27.32 4.46
C VAL A 404 2.74 -26.52 5.00
N HIS A 405 2.76 -26.28 6.32
CA HIS A 405 3.81 -25.50 6.99
C HIS A 405 4.69 -26.36 7.90
N ASP A 406 4.10 -27.41 8.46
CA ASP A 406 4.70 -28.28 9.47
C ASP A 406 5.58 -29.34 8.81
N PHE A 407 6.67 -28.93 8.17
CA PHE A 407 7.71 -29.83 7.71
C PHE A 407 9.02 -29.06 7.54
N SER A 408 10.13 -29.79 7.53
CA SER A 408 11.41 -29.26 7.07
C SER A 408 11.98 -30.12 5.96
N PHE A 409 13.11 -29.71 5.38
CA PHE A 409 13.89 -30.54 4.50
C PHE A 409 15.37 -30.48 4.90
N SER A 410 16.11 -31.54 4.58
CA SER A 410 17.58 -31.58 4.68
C SER A 410 18.18 -32.10 3.38
N GLY A 411 19.51 -31.97 3.22
CA GLY A 411 20.22 -32.39 2.01
C GLY A 411 20.00 -31.47 0.80
N GLY A 412 20.03 -32.05 -0.41
CA GLY A 412 19.98 -31.31 -1.66
C GLY A 412 21.35 -30.83 -2.10
N HIS A 413 22.37 -31.66 -1.91
CA HIS A 413 23.77 -31.44 -2.33
C HIS A 413 24.26 -32.68 -3.09
N ALA A 414 25.45 -32.61 -3.67
CA ALA A 414 26.06 -33.72 -4.39
C ALA A 414 26.04 -35.04 -3.59
N ASP A 415 26.29 -34.95 -2.29
CA ASP A 415 26.41 -36.11 -1.40
C ASP A 415 25.09 -36.59 -0.78
N SER A 416 24.01 -35.81 -0.88
CA SER A 416 22.73 -36.15 -0.25
C SER A 416 21.54 -35.62 -1.05
N PRO A 417 20.62 -36.49 -1.52
CA PRO A 417 19.39 -36.02 -2.14
C PRO A 417 18.55 -35.24 -1.11
N PRO A 418 17.69 -34.31 -1.56
CA PRO A 418 16.77 -33.62 -0.66
C PRO A 418 15.81 -34.61 0.00
N VAL A 419 15.79 -34.59 1.34
CA VAL A 419 14.90 -35.40 2.17
C VAL A 419 13.88 -34.48 2.84
N VAL A 420 12.61 -34.71 2.57
CA VAL A 420 11.51 -33.99 3.23
C VAL A 420 11.17 -34.68 4.54
N LEU A 421 11.21 -33.92 5.63
CA LEU A 421 10.99 -34.38 7.00
C LEU A 421 9.60 -33.99 7.46
N GLN A 422 8.73 -34.99 7.50
CA GLN A 422 7.33 -34.85 7.86
C GLN A 422 7.12 -35.20 9.35
N PRO A 423 6.32 -34.42 10.09
CA PRO A 423 5.71 -34.87 11.34
C PRO A 423 4.69 -35.94 10.99
N LYS A 424 4.85 -37.16 11.49
CA LYS A 424 3.89 -38.22 11.19
C LYS A 424 2.56 -37.81 11.83
N TYR A 425 1.48 -37.87 11.07
CA TYR A 425 0.11 -37.40 11.35
C TYR A 425 -0.60 -38.05 12.58
N THR A 426 0.13 -38.45 13.60
CA THR A 426 -0.41 -39.12 14.78
C THR A 426 0.33 -38.60 16.00
N ALA A 427 -0.42 -38.33 17.06
CA ALA A 427 -0.03 -37.75 18.35
C ALA A 427 1.11 -38.48 19.13
N MET A 428 1.93 -39.29 18.46
CA MET A 428 3.04 -40.07 19.03
C MET A 428 4.38 -39.89 18.29
N ASP A 429 4.42 -39.20 17.15
CA ASP A 429 5.68 -38.75 16.53
C ASP A 429 5.69 -37.20 16.46
N GLU A 430 5.36 -36.57 17.60
CA GLU A 430 5.85 -35.22 17.89
C GLU A 430 7.36 -35.21 17.63
N TRP A 431 7.91 -34.05 17.26
CA TRP A 431 9.36 -33.86 17.18
C TRP A 431 10.03 -34.62 18.33
N THR A 432 10.76 -35.70 18.00
CA THR A 432 11.35 -36.56 19.02
C THR A 432 12.76 -36.03 19.30
N PRO A 433 13.03 -35.39 20.46
CA PRO A 433 14.38 -34.95 20.81
C PRO A 433 15.37 -36.10 20.84
N SER A 434 14.86 -37.31 21.10
CA SER A 434 15.60 -38.55 21.27
C SER A 434 15.08 -39.66 20.36
N CYS A 435 15.94 -40.60 20.04
CA CYS A 435 15.58 -41.83 19.33
C CYS A 435 14.59 -42.72 20.10
N THR A 436 14.56 -42.52 21.42
CA THR A 436 13.67 -43.18 22.37
C THR A 436 12.33 -42.47 22.37
N ALA A 437 11.27 -43.16 21.94
CA ALA A 437 9.92 -42.74 22.32
C ALA A 437 9.79 -42.85 23.86
N PRO A 438 8.83 -42.17 24.51
CA PRO A 438 8.63 -42.33 25.94
C PRO A 438 8.38 -43.81 26.31
N GLY A 439 9.40 -44.48 26.87
CA GLY A 439 9.35 -45.90 27.26
C GLY A 439 10.07 -46.90 26.34
N ASP A 440 10.62 -46.46 25.20
CA ASP A 440 11.29 -47.31 24.20
C ASP A 440 12.80 -47.04 24.18
N ASP A 441 13.65 -48.08 24.20
CA ASP A 441 15.10 -47.93 24.01
C ASP A 441 15.48 -47.82 22.51
N TYR A 442 16.71 -47.42 22.20
CA TYR A 442 17.19 -47.38 20.80
C TYR A 442 17.11 -48.74 20.10
N ASP A 443 17.29 -49.82 20.83
CA ASP A 443 17.24 -51.19 20.31
C ASP A 443 15.83 -51.59 19.87
N SER A 444 14.79 -51.05 20.51
CA SER A 444 13.39 -51.24 20.11
C SER A 444 13.10 -50.58 18.76
N TYR A 445 13.60 -49.35 18.54
CA TYR A 445 13.51 -48.68 17.23
C TYR A 445 14.20 -49.53 16.14
N LEU A 446 15.43 -49.99 16.39
CA LEU A 446 16.15 -50.82 15.44
C LEU A 446 15.42 -52.14 15.17
N ARG A 447 14.82 -52.75 16.20
CA ARG A 447 14.08 -54.00 16.07
C ARG A 447 12.80 -53.83 15.25
N ASP A 448 12.05 -52.77 15.50
CA ASP A 448 10.79 -52.49 14.83
C ASP A 448 10.98 -52.21 13.34
N TYR A 449 12.07 -51.51 12.98
CA TYR A 449 12.33 -51.14 11.59
C TYR A 449 13.23 -52.13 10.83
N TYR A 450 14.17 -52.80 11.49
CA TYR A 450 15.19 -53.65 10.83
C TYR A 450 15.12 -55.14 11.22
N GLY A 451 14.32 -55.54 12.21
CA GLY A 451 14.00 -56.95 12.44
C GLY A 451 15.09 -57.82 13.12
N PHE A 452 15.93 -57.24 13.98
CA PHE A 452 17.02 -57.84 14.83
C PHE A 452 18.45 -57.87 14.27
N GLY A 453 19.43 -57.59 15.16
CA GLY A 453 20.82 -58.07 15.08
C GLY A 453 21.87 -57.17 14.42
N VAL A 454 21.73 -55.84 14.46
CA VAL A 454 22.70 -54.92 13.83
C VAL A 454 24.00 -54.91 14.66
N ASN A 455 25.09 -55.38 14.06
CA ASN A 455 26.43 -55.39 14.67
C ASN A 455 27.13 -54.07 14.28
N GLU A 456 27.44 -53.21 15.25
CA GLU A 456 28.06 -51.91 15.00
C GLU A 456 29.54 -52.07 14.58
N SER A 457 29.84 -51.87 13.30
CA SER A 457 31.20 -51.60 12.85
C SER A 457 31.22 -50.59 11.72
N VAL A 458 31.87 -49.46 11.97
CA VAL A 458 31.87 -48.26 11.13
C VAL A 458 33.14 -48.25 10.29
N ALA A 459 33.01 -48.25 8.96
CA ALA A 459 34.10 -47.87 8.07
C ALA A 459 33.54 -46.95 6.98
N SER A 460 33.97 -45.68 7.00
CA SER A 460 33.57 -44.68 6.02
C SER A 460 34.22 -44.99 4.66
N VAL A 461 33.41 -45.31 3.66
CA VAL A 461 33.86 -45.33 2.25
C VAL A 461 33.17 -44.18 1.52
N HIS A 462 33.80 -43.01 1.56
CA HIS A 462 33.51 -41.92 0.63
C HIS A 462 34.21 -42.20 -0.68
N ASN A 463 33.51 -42.78 -1.65
CA ASN A 463 33.97 -42.82 -3.04
C ASN A 463 32.79 -42.98 -3.97
N ALA A 464 31.97 -41.93 -4.07
CA ALA A 464 31.11 -41.72 -5.23
C ALA A 464 31.66 -40.49 -5.96
N SER A 465 32.30 -40.71 -7.11
CA SER A 465 32.62 -39.66 -8.07
C SER A 465 31.28 -39.11 -8.59
N PHE A 466 30.80 -38.03 -7.98
CA PHE A 466 29.49 -37.47 -8.27
C PHE A 466 29.58 -36.44 -9.40
N LYS A 467 28.53 -36.40 -10.23
CA LYS A 467 28.43 -35.54 -11.41
C LYS A 467 28.27 -34.07 -11.00
N ASP A 468 29.26 -33.24 -11.28
CA ASP A 468 29.24 -31.78 -11.09
C ASP A 468 28.16 -31.03 -11.91
N SER A 469 27.33 -31.72 -12.69
CA SER A 469 26.40 -31.09 -13.64
C SER A 469 24.94 -31.01 -13.17
N ILE A 470 24.61 -31.43 -11.94
CA ILE A 470 23.21 -31.46 -11.46
C ILE A 470 22.93 -30.19 -10.63
N ASP A 471 21.91 -29.42 -11.03
CA ASP A 471 21.43 -28.27 -10.26
C ASP A 471 20.55 -28.75 -9.08
N TYR A 472 21.22 -29.08 -7.98
CA TYR A 472 20.53 -29.53 -6.77
C TYR A 472 19.65 -28.45 -6.14
N THR A 473 19.92 -27.17 -6.38
CA THR A 473 19.09 -26.06 -5.88
C THR A 473 17.73 -26.08 -6.58
N ALA A 474 17.69 -26.28 -7.90
CA ALA A 474 16.45 -26.42 -8.64
C ALA A 474 15.66 -27.68 -8.23
N ILE A 475 16.35 -28.81 -8.04
CA ILE A 475 15.75 -30.07 -7.57
C ILE A 475 15.13 -29.88 -6.19
N LYS A 476 15.90 -29.35 -5.23
CA LYS A 476 15.45 -29.04 -3.87
C LYS A 476 14.22 -28.13 -3.89
N SER A 477 14.30 -27.00 -4.59
CA SER A 477 13.20 -26.04 -4.67
C SER A 477 11.92 -26.68 -5.22
N ARG A 478 12.05 -27.47 -6.29
CA ARG A 478 10.90 -28.17 -6.90
C ARG A 478 10.22 -29.11 -5.91
N TYR A 479 10.98 -29.95 -5.21
CA TYR A 479 10.42 -30.94 -4.31
C TYR A 479 9.87 -30.35 -3.01
N VAL A 480 10.56 -29.36 -2.43
CA VAL A 480 10.06 -28.64 -1.25
C VAL A 480 8.75 -27.93 -1.57
N LEU A 481 8.68 -27.21 -2.69
CA LEU A 481 7.44 -26.52 -3.10
C LEU A 481 6.33 -27.49 -3.48
N THR A 482 6.66 -28.60 -4.15
CA THR A 482 5.66 -29.63 -4.48
C THR A 482 5.02 -30.18 -3.21
N TYR A 483 5.80 -30.44 -2.16
CA TYR A 483 5.28 -30.90 -0.88
C TYR A 483 4.49 -29.78 -0.16
N ALA A 484 5.05 -28.58 -0.11
CA ALA A 484 4.42 -27.42 0.54
C ALA A 484 3.03 -27.10 -0.02
N LEU A 485 2.87 -27.20 -1.34
CA LEU A 485 1.63 -26.84 -2.04
C LEU A 485 0.68 -28.03 -2.22
N THR A 486 1.14 -29.27 -1.99
CA THR A 486 0.31 -30.48 -2.08
C THR A 486 -0.32 -30.78 -0.73
N ASP A 487 -1.58 -30.42 -0.60
CA ASP A 487 -2.38 -30.81 0.56
C ASP A 487 -3.32 -31.96 0.19
N PRO A 488 -3.21 -33.15 0.82
CA PRO A 488 -4.09 -34.28 0.53
C PRO A 488 -5.56 -33.99 0.86
N THR A 489 -5.86 -32.97 1.67
CA THR A 489 -7.25 -32.58 1.97
C THR A 489 -7.86 -31.64 0.94
N CYS A 490 -7.06 -31.06 0.04
CA CYS A 490 -7.54 -30.13 -0.98
C CYS A 490 -7.67 -30.79 -2.37
N PRO A 491 -8.72 -30.45 -3.15
CA PRO A 491 -8.83 -30.88 -4.55
C PRO A 491 -7.65 -30.41 -5.41
N SER A 492 -7.39 -31.11 -6.51
CA SER A 492 -6.35 -30.71 -7.48
C SER A 492 -6.54 -29.27 -7.97
N GLY A 493 -5.46 -28.48 -7.98
CA GLY A 493 -5.49 -27.06 -8.35
C GLY A 493 -5.93 -26.11 -7.23
N GLN A 494 -6.21 -26.65 -6.03
CA GLN A 494 -6.46 -25.85 -4.84
C GLN A 494 -5.33 -26.02 -3.82
N ILE A 495 -5.18 -25.01 -2.97
CA ILE A 495 -4.25 -24.96 -1.86
C ILE A 495 -4.97 -24.51 -0.59
N ARG A 496 -4.53 -25.00 0.56
CA ARG A 496 -5.03 -24.53 1.86
C ARG A 496 -4.62 -23.06 2.06
N GLU A 497 -5.59 -22.21 2.38
CA GLU A 497 -5.34 -20.79 2.64
C GLU A 497 -4.48 -20.57 3.90
N PRO A 498 -3.86 -19.38 4.08
CA PRO A 498 -3.20 -18.99 5.32
C PRO A 498 -4.19 -18.94 6.50
N TYR A 499 -3.69 -19.00 7.72
CA TYR A 499 -4.51 -18.74 8.92
C TYR A 499 -5.16 -17.35 8.83
N LYS A 500 -6.41 -17.17 9.28
CA LYS A 500 -7.09 -15.86 9.25
C LYS A 500 -7.05 -15.16 10.60
N SER A 501 -6.84 -15.90 11.68
CA SER A 501 -6.73 -15.34 13.03
C SER A 501 -5.31 -15.45 13.58
N LYS A 502 -4.86 -14.40 14.28
CA LYS A 502 -3.60 -14.37 15.05
C LYS A 502 -3.60 -15.38 16.21
N THR A 503 -4.78 -15.83 16.68
CA THR A 503 -4.90 -16.67 17.89
C THR A 503 -5.25 -18.12 17.62
N ALA A 504 -5.51 -18.50 16.36
CA ALA A 504 -6.14 -19.78 16.07
C ALA A 504 -5.15 -20.82 15.50
N ALA A 505 -4.19 -21.23 16.32
CA ALA A 505 -3.33 -22.36 15.98
C ALA A 505 -4.05 -23.71 16.13
N ASP A 506 -5.04 -23.82 17.05
CA ASP A 506 -5.43 -25.14 17.54
C ASP A 506 -6.80 -25.65 17.03
N ASN A 507 -7.65 -24.83 16.40
CA ASN A 507 -8.99 -25.26 15.94
C ASN A 507 -9.56 -24.55 14.70
N GLU A 508 -8.82 -23.63 14.05
CA GLU A 508 -9.35 -22.96 12.85
C GLU A 508 -9.19 -23.86 11.62
N THR A 509 -10.33 -24.19 11.01
CA THR A 509 -10.38 -24.95 9.76
C THR A 509 -10.02 -24.01 8.60
N ARG A 510 -8.82 -24.17 8.06
CA ARG A 510 -8.37 -23.46 6.86
C ARG A 510 -9.10 -24.00 5.63
N SER A 511 -9.67 -23.15 4.79
CA SER A 511 -10.36 -23.57 3.58
C SER A 511 -9.41 -23.78 2.39
N CYS A 512 -9.79 -24.63 1.44
CA CYS A 512 -9.06 -24.80 0.19
C CYS A 512 -9.53 -23.76 -0.83
N ILE A 513 -8.58 -23.03 -1.42
CA ILE A 513 -8.82 -21.98 -2.42
C ILE A 513 -8.08 -22.30 -3.72
N ALA A 514 -8.58 -21.81 -4.85
CA ALA A 514 -7.87 -21.95 -6.13
C ALA A 514 -6.52 -21.23 -6.07
N ILE A 515 -5.47 -21.84 -6.63
CA ILE A 515 -4.15 -21.23 -6.72
C ILE A 515 -4.25 -20.02 -7.65
N PRO A 516 -3.89 -18.80 -7.20
CA PRO A 516 -3.93 -17.62 -8.07
C PRO A 516 -2.96 -17.76 -9.23
N GLN A 517 -3.36 -17.29 -10.41
CA GLN A 517 -2.53 -17.32 -11.62
C GLN A 517 -1.17 -16.65 -11.39
N ALA A 518 -1.15 -15.52 -10.68
CA ALA A 518 0.08 -14.81 -10.32
C ALA A 518 1.06 -15.68 -9.50
N LEU A 519 0.57 -16.61 -8.67
CA LEU A 519 1.44 -17.57 -7.98
C LEU A 519 1.93 -18.64 -8.95
N THR A 520 1.04 -19.22 -9.77
CA THR A 520 1.38 -20.28 -10.74
C THR A 520 2.46 -19.83 -11.73
N GLU A 521 2.42 -18.58 -12.20
CA GLU A 521 3.41 -18.01 -13.11
C GLU A 521 4.81 -17.87 -12.49
N ASN A 522 4.89 -17.78 -11.15
CA ASN A 522 6.14 -17.63 -10.42
C ASN A 522 6.69 -18.94 -9.85
N LEU A 523 5.96 -20.06 -10.01
CA LEU A 523 6.42 -21.38 -9.57
C LEU A 523 7.45 -21.97 -10.58
N PRO A 524 8.47 -22.71 -10.09
CA PRO A 524 9.35 -23.47 -10.98
C PRO A 524 8.56 -24.46 -11.84
N ALA A 525 9.05 -24.69 -13.07
CA ALA A 525 8.44 -25.68 -13.95
C ALA A 525 8.36 -27.06 -13.27
N ASN A 526 7.25 -27.77 -13.49
CA ASN A 526 6.98 -29.10 -12.93
C ASN A 526 6.75 -29.17 -11.41
N VAL A 527 6.47 -28.03 -10.76
CA VAL A 527 5.82 -28.03 -9.43
C VAL A 527 4.32 -28.23 -9.65
N GLY A 528 3.87 -29.48 -9.52
CA GLY A 528 2.47 -29.88 -9.69
C GLY A 528 1.83 -30.27 -8.36
N VAL A 529 0.57 -29.89 -8.16
CA VAL A 529 -0.21 -30.32 -7.00
C VAL A 529 -0.55 -31.81 -7.13
N GLY A 530 -0.22 -32.62 -6.13
CA GLY A 530 -0.65 -34.02 -6.04
C GLY A 530 0.41 -35.07 -6.40
N THR A 531 1.67 -34.68 -6.57
CA THR A 531 2.75 -35.66 -6.74
C THR A 531 3.03 -36.39 -5.43
N ILE A 532 2.77 -37.70 -5.39
CA ILE A 532 3.11 -38.53 -4.24
C ILE A 532 4.62 -38.77 -4.27
N PHE A 533 5.29 -38.41 -3.18
CA PHE A 533 6.71 -38.68 -3.03
C PHE A 533 6.93 -40.13 -2.59
N PRO A 534 7.96 -40.81 -3.12
CA PRO A 534 8.36 -42.09 -2.55
C PRO A 534 8.88 -41.89 -1.13
N SER A 535 8.60 -42.84 -0.24
CA SER A 535 9.30 -42.92 1.05
C SER A 535 10.79 -43.16 0.79
N CYS A 536 11.69 -42.53 1.54
CA CYS A 536 13.11 -42.77 1.30
C CYS A 536 13.43 -44.24 1.59
N PRO A 537 14.14 -44.91 0.68
CA PRO A 537 14.42 -46.33 0.82
C PRO A 537 15.26 -46.55 2.08
N ARG A 538 14.88 -47.55 2.87
CA ARG A 538 15.66 -47.98 4.04
C ARG A 538 16.57 -49.14 3.65
N PHE A 539 17.61 -49.31 4.44
CA PHE A 539 18.46 -50.49 4.33
C PHE A 539 17.62 -51.76 4.54
N ASN A 540 17.79 -52.74 3.65
CA ASN A 540 17.17 -54.07 3.77
C ASN A 540 18.25 -55.14 3.80
N ALA A 541 18.41 -55.80 4.96
CA ALA A 541 19.39 -56.87 5.13
C ALA A 541 19.18 -58.04 4.15
N SER A 542 17.93 -58.25 3.69
CA SER A 542 17.59 -59.32 2.75
C SER A 542 18.17 -59.11 1.35
N ASP A 543 18.52 -57.86 0.98
CA ASP A 543 18.96 -57.48 -0.36
C ASP A 543 20.49 -57.59 -0.54
N LYS A 544 21.14 -58.46 0.24
CA LYS A 544 22.60 -58.70 0.20
C LYS A 544 23.43 -57.43 0.36
N CYS A 545 22.97 -56.51 1.21
CA CYS A 545 23.65 -55.25 1.48
C CYS A 545 23.86 -54.35 0.23
N LYS A 546 23.04 -54.51 -0.82
CA LYS A 546 23.08 -53.59 -1.96
C LYS A 546 22.58 -52.23 -1.52
N SER A 547 23.32 -51.17 -1.90
CA SER A 547 22.86 -49.80 -1.68
C SER A 547 21.53 -49.59 -2.42
N PRO A 548 20.49 -49.10 -1.73
CA PRO A 548 19.23 -48.80 -2.39
C PRO A 548 19.44 -47.73 -3.45
N SER A 549 18.70 -47.83 -4.56
CA SER A 549 18.62 -46.73 -5.52
C SER A 549 17.97 -45.53 -4.85
N THR A 550 18.73 -44.48 -4.59
CA THR A 550 18.20 -43.25 -4.01
C THR A 550 17.36 -42.52 -5.07
N PRO A 551 16.08 -42.22 -4.80
CA PRO A 551 15.30 -41.35 -5.67
C PRO A 551 15.86 -39.92 -5.60
N ASP A 552 15.49 -39.09 -6.59
CA ASP A 552 15.89 -37.68 -6.63
C ASP A 552 15.43 -36.88 -5.40
N ALA A 553 14.34 -37.31 -4.77
CA ALA A 553 13.86 -36.83 -3.49
C ALA A 553 12.95 -37.88 -2.85
N CYS A 554 12.78 -37.79 -1.53
CA CYS A 554 11.94 -38.70 -0.80
C CYS A 554 11.51 -38.14 0.56
N ILE A 555 10.51 -38.78 1.16
CA ILE A 555 9.94 -38.39 2.47
C ILE A 555 10.44 -39.31 3.56
N TRP A 556 10.70 -38.73 4.73
CA TRP A 556 10.96 -39.41 5.99
C TRP A 556 10.31 -38.73 7.19
N SER A 557 10.26 -39.46 8.32
CA SER A 557 9.85 -38.88 9.60
C SER A 557 11.04 -38.30 10.36
N TRP A 558 10.75 -37.32 11.21
CA TRP A 558 11.73 -36.73 12.14
C TRP A 558 12.41 -37.76 13.05
N ARG A 559 11.66 -38.75 13.54
CA ARG A 559 12.21 -39.87 14.31
C ARG A 559 13.19 -40.68 13.47
N SER A 560 12.87 -40.95 12.21
CA SER A 560 13.75 -41.74 11.32
C SER A 560 15.08 -41.03 11.10
N ILE A 561 15.07 -39.72 10.81
CA ILE A 561 16.32 -38.97 10.67
C ILE A 561 17.09 -38.94 12.00
N LYS A 562 16.46 -38.65 13.15
CA LYS A 562 17.18 -38.61 14.44
C LYS A 562 17.78 -39.97 14.84
N CYS A 563 17.06 -41.06 14.63
CA CYS A 563 17.53 -42.41 14.95
C CYS A 563 18.63 -42.92 14.03
N GLU A 564 18.62 -42.51 12.75
CA GLU A 564 19.52 -43.06 11.73
C GLU A 564 20.69 -42.12 11.37
N GLN A 565 20.64 -40.84 11.74
CA GLN A 565 21.65 -39.82 11.40
C GLN A 565 22.83 -39.76 12.39
N TYR A 566 23.06 -40.80 13.21
CA TYR A 566 24.18 -40.77 14.17
C TYR A 566 25.56 -40.68 13.50
N GLN A 567 25.68 -40.86 12.16
CA GLN A 567 26.94 -40.79 11.41
C GLN A 567 26.81 -40.13 10.04
N ALA A 568 26.56 -38.81 10.02
CA ALA A 568 26.89 -37.84 8.95
C ALA A 568 26.55 -38.18 7.47
N SER A 569 25.82 -39.25 7.20
CA SER A 569 25.50 -39.74 5.87
C SER A 569 24.02 -39.51 5.59
N PRO A 570 23.61 -39.32 4.32
CA PRO A 570 22.19 -39.34 3.98
C PRO A 570 21.60 -40.64 4.51
N PRO A 571 20.40 -40.59 5.04
CA PRO A 571 20.00 -41.66 5.91
C PRO A 571 19.40 -42.82 5.08
N GLY A 572 19.59 -44.06 5.54
CA GLY A 572 19.47 -45.29 4.73
C GLY A 572 20.79 -46.06 4.50
N HIS A 573 21.91 -45.51 4.98
CA HIS A 573 23.20 -46.21 5.05
C HIS A 573 23.40 -46.87 6.43
N VAL A 574 22.59 -47.89 6.74
CA VAL A 574 22.96 -48.83 7.81
C VAL A 574 23.83 -49.89 7.15
N PHE A 575 25.14 -49.84 7.38
CA PHE A 575 26.05 -50.83 6.81
C PHE A 575 25.95 -52.14 7.60
N ALA A 576 25.35 -53.18 7.01
CA ALA A 576 25.45 -54.53 7.53
C ALA A 576 26.75 -55.19 7.06
N ARG A 577 27.32 -56.01 7.96
CA ARG A 577 28.56 -56.75 7.78
C ARG A 577 28.46 -57.87 6.75
#